data_AF-A0A2G2WCT8-F1
#
_entry.id   AF-A0A2G2WCT8-F1
#
_cell.length_a   1.000
_cell.length_b   1.000
_cell.length_c   1.000
_cell.angle_alpha   90.00
_cell.angle_beta   90.00
_cell.angle_gamma   90.00
#
_symmetry.space_group_name_H-M   'P 1'
#
loop_
_entity.id
_entity.type
_entity.pdbx_description
1 polymer ?
#
loop_
_entity_poly.entity_id
_entity_poly.type
_entity_poly.pdbx_seq_one_letter_code
_entity_poly.pdbx_strand_id
1 'polypeptide(L)'
;MNKNMKFVSPDHKIGQYIRGFKLSANVSWDTVDNVIIPVNVSDSFHWILVVFCIRRRCLFVYDSLLGWAVHTKNVIDHVESLATMLSLFLVAIDFFGKRDDIDWKRELAYIDKSFSDPLEYAIMKNAPQQRADSKCVS
;
A
#
# COMPACT_ATOMS: atom_id res chain seq x y z
N MET A 1 -27.58 6.36 -9.85
CA MET A 1 -27.76 5.09 -9.13
C MET A 1 -26.71 5.00 -8.03
N ASN A 2 -27.06 5.29 -6.79
CA ASN A 2 -26.18 5.18 -5.62
C ASN A 2 -26.13 3.72 -5.17
N LYS A 3 -25.06 2.99 -5.49
CA LYS A 3 -24.75 1.74 -4.81
C LYS A 3 -23.90 2.10 -3.60
N ASN A 4 -24.53 2.15 -2.43
CA ASN A 4 -23.85 2.27 -1.14
C ASN A 4 -22.77 1.19 -1.05
N MET A 5 -21.51 1.59 -1.22
CA MET A 5 -20.36 0.70 -1.15
C MET A 5 -20.17 0.32 0.31
N LYS A 6 -20.35 -0.97 0.57
CA LYS A 6 -20.46 -1.63 1.87
C LYS A 6 -19.42 -1.14 2.88
N PHE A 7 -19.89 -0.70 4.05
CA PHE A 7 -19.06 -0.48 5.23
C PHE A 7 -18.30 -1.78 5.57
N VAL A 8 -16.98 -1.69 5.65
CA VAL A 8 -16.15 -2.74 6.24
C VAL A 8 -16.43 -2.77 7.75
N SER A 9 -16.76 -3.95 8.28
CA SER A 9 -17.04 -4.13 9.72
C SER A 9 -15.96 -3.45 10.59
N PRO A 10 -16.33 -2.81 11.71
CA PRO A 10 -15.36 -2.25 12.66
C PRO A 10 -14.29 -3.26 13.10
N ASP A 11 -14.66 -4.55 13.15
CA ASP A 11 -13.79 -5.64 13.57
C ASP A 11 -12.94 -6.25 12.44
N HIS A 12 -13.07 -5.74 11.23
CA HIS A 12 -12.30 -6.24 10.10
C HIS A 12 -10.80 -5.98 10.29
N LYS A 13 -10.00 -7.06 10.28
CA LYS A 13 -8.57 -7.01 10.61
C LYS A 13 -7.80 -5.96 9.82
N ILE A 14 -7.95 -5.93 8.50
CA ILE A 14 -7.25 -4.94 7.63
C ILE A 14 -7.72 -3.51 7.95
N GLY A 15 -9.01 -3.32 8.21
CA GLY A 15 -9.54 -2.01 8.56
C GLY A 15 -9.01 -1.53 9.91
N GLN A 16 -8.83 -2.44 10.87
CA GLN A 16 -8.21 -2.12 12.16
C GLN A 16 -6.73 -1.74 12.02
N TYR A 17 -5.97 -2.40 11.13
CA TYR A 17 -4.58 -2.01 10.85
C TYR A 17 -4.49 -0.59 10.29
N ILE A 18 -5.32 -0.26 9.30
CA ILE A 18 -5.31 1.08 8.68
C ILE A 18 -5.76 2.15 9.69
N ARG A 19 -6.72 1.82 10.56
CA ARG A 19 -7.16 2.70 11.67
C ARG A 19 -6.18 2.76 12.85
N GLY A 20 -5.05 2.05 12.80
CA GLY A 20 -4.03 2.07 13.85
C GLY A 20 -4.27 1.14 15.05
N PHE A 21 -5.41 0.44 15.17
CA PHE A 21 -5.75 -0.35 16.37
C PHE A 21 -4.94 -1.65 16.59
N LYS A 22 -4.19 -2.11 15.57
CA LYS A 22 -3.45 -3.40 15.59
C LYS A 22 -1.93 -3.24 15.41
N LEU A 23 -1.41 -2.00 15.37
CA LEU A 23 0.01 -1.72 15.20
C LEU A 23 0.67 -1.41 16.55
N SER A 24 1.90 -1.87 16.77
CA SER A 24 2.66 -1.54 17.99
C SER A 24 2.86 -0.03 18.21
N ALA A 25 2.73 0.79 17.16
CA ALA A 25 2.84 2.25 17.22
C ALA A 25 1.48 2.98 17.34
N ASN A 26 0.33 2.30 17.25
CA ASN A 26 -1.02 2.88 17.37
C ASN A 26 -1.34 4.15 16.53
N VAL A 27 -0.55 4.49 15.50
CA VAL A 27 -0.80 5.67 14.66
C VAL A 27 -1.76 5.32 13.52
N SER A 28 -2.85 6.10 13.38
CA SER A 28 -3.79 5.94 12.28
C SER A 28 -3.18 6.42 10.96
N TRP A 29 -3.49 5.76 9.85
CA TRP A 29 -2.88 6.12 8.57
C TRP A 29 -3.36 7.49 8.08
N ASP A 30 -4.50 7.98 8.58
CA ASP A 30 -5.00 9.32 8.26
C ASP A 30 -4.21 10.45 8.94
N THR A 31 -3.23 10.15 9.79
CA THR A 31 -2.40 11.19 10.43
C THR A 31 -0.97 11.23 9.89
N VAL A 32 -0.66 10.48 8.83
CA VAL A 32 0.69 10.38 8.25
C VAL A 32 0.67 10.55 6.74
N ASP A 33 1.81 10.87 6.15
CA ASP A 33 1.92 11.04 4.69
C ASP A 33 2.43 9.78 3.97
N ASN A 34 3.15 8.93 4.71
CA ASN A 34 3.73 7.71 4.20
C ASN A 34 3.47 6.55 5.15
N VAL A 35 3.19 5.39 4.57
CA VAL A 35 2.98 4.15 5.31
C VAL A 35 3.94 3.09 4.80
N ILE A 36 4.65 2.46 5.73
CA ILE A 36 5.59 1.38 5.43
C ILE A 36 4.88 0.03 5.62
N ILE A 37 4.89 -0.78 4.57
CA ILE A 37 4.19 -2.06 4.50
C ILE A 37 5.21 -3.13 4.08
N PRO A 38 5.72 -3.96 5.00
CA PRO A 38 6.49 -5.13 4.62
C PRO A 38 5.54 -6.17 3.99
N VAL A 39 5.88 -6.65 2.80
CA VAL A 39 5.07 -7.64 2.07
C VAL A 39 5.89 -8.91 1.89
N ASN A 40 5.33 -10.03 2.35
CA ASN A 40 5.91 -11.35 2.10
C ASN A 40 5.43 -11.85 0.73
N VAL A 41 6.39 -12.11 -0.16
CA VAL A 41 6.15 -12.76 -1.44
C VAL A 41 6.42 -14.26 -1.21
N SER A 42 5.37 -14.99 -0.82
CA SER A 42 5.48 -16.35 -0.29
C SER A 42 6.17 -17.32 -1.22
N ASP A 43 5.91 -17.20 -2.52
CA ASP A 43 6.48 -18.06 -3.56
C ASP A 43 7.99 -17.87 -3.74
N SER A 44 8.52 -16.77 -3.20
CA SER A 44 9.93 -16.37 -3.31
C SER A 44 10.65 -16.39 -1.96
N PHE A 45 9.96 -16.72 -0.86
CA PHE A 45 10.44 -16.59 0.52
C PHE A 45 11.14 -15.24 0.78
N HIS A 46 10.61 -14.19 0.15
CA HIS A 46 11.25 -12.90 0.07
C HIS A 46 10.35 -11.81 0.63
N TRP A 47 10.95 -10.88 1.36
CA TRP A 47 10.25 -9.70 1.85
C TRP A 47 10.63 -8.50 1.00
N ILE A 48 9.61 -7.85 0.44
CA ILE A 48 9.75 -6.53 -0.17
C ILE A 48 9.24 -5.46 0.78
N LEU A 49 9.79 -4.26 0.66
CA LEU A 49 9.34 -3.10 1.41
C LEU A 49 8.52 -2.21 0.49
N VAL A 50 7.26 -1.98 0.84
CA VAL A 50 6.38 -1.07 0.11
C VAL A 50 6.16 0.19 0.94
N VAL A 51 6.41 1.36 0.35
CA VAL A 51 6.08 2.65 0.94
C VAL A 51 4.90 3.23 0.19
N PHE A 52 3.73 3.26 0.83
CA PHE A 52 2.56 3.96 0.29
C PHE A 52 2.68 5.44 0.60
N CYS A 53 2.87 6.25 -0.45
CA CYS A 53 2.86 7.71 -0.35
C CYS A 53 1.46 8.23 -0.70
N ILE A 54 0.75 8.73 0.31
CA ILE A 54 -0.67 9.07 0.23
C ILE A 54 -0.89 10.19 -0.77
N ARG A 55 -0.23 11.35 -0.63
CA ARG A 55 -0.39 12.47 -1.57
C ARG A 55 -0.03 12.12 -3.01
N ARG A 56 0.90 11.19 -3.23
CA ARG A 56 1.29 10.73 -4.57
C ARG A 56 0.39 9.61 -5.12
N ARG A 57 -0.57 9.09 -4.35
CA ARG A 57 -1.41 7.94 -4.71
C ARG A 57 -0.59 6.75 -5.23
N CYS A 58 0.60 6.52 -4.68
CA CYS A 58 1.58 5.61 -5.27
C CYS A 58 2.27 4.72 -4.23
N LEU A 59 2.49 3.46 -4.59
CA LEU A 59 3.27 2.47 -3.86
C LEU A 59 4.71 2.45 -4.40
N PHE A 60 5.68 2.87 -3.59
CA PHE A 60 7.10 2.71 -3.92
C PHE A 60 7.59 1.36 -3.42
N VAL A 61 7.98 0.49 -4.34
CA VAL A 61 8.40 -0.88 -4.06
C VAL A 61 9.91 -0.96 -4.04
N TYR A 62 10.47 -1.37 -2.91
CA TYR A 62 11.88 -1.65 -2.73
C TYR A 62 12.07 -3.15 -2.61
N ASP A 63 12.84 -3.70 -3.55
CA ASP A 63 13.10 -5.11 -3.66
C ASP A 63 14.61 -5.35 -3.72
N SER A 64 15.15 -6.05 -2.71
CA SER A 64 16.59 -6.30 -2.65
C SER A 64 17.07 -7.41 -3.59
N LEU A 65 16.15 -8.16 -4.21
CA LEU A 65 16.44 -9.20 -5.22
C LEU A 65 16.09 -8.75 -6.65
N LEU A 66 15.99 -7.43 -6.85
CA LEU A 66 15.71 -6.84 -8.15
C LEU A 66 16.72 -7.32 -9.22
N GLY A 67 16.21 -7.90 -10.31
CA GLY A 67 17.01 -8.38 -11.45
C GLY A 67 16.78 -9.83 -11.86
N TRP A 68 16.09 -10.63 -11.04
CA TRP A 68 15.72 -12.00 -11.40
C TRP A 68 14.32 -12.05 -12.04
N ALA A 69 14.22 -12.46 -13.31
CA ALA A 69 12.99 -12.30 -14.10
C ALA A 69 11.74 -12.98 -13.49
N VAL A 70 11.87 -14.19 -12.93
CA VAL A 70 10.77 -14.92 -12.28
C VAL A 70 10.34 -14.23 -10.98
N HIS A 71 11.30 -13.69 -10.24
CA HIS A 71 11.10 -12.97 -8.98
C HIS A 71 10.33 -11.67 -9.22
N THR A 72 10.74 -10.91 -10.25
CA THR A 72 10.08 -9.66 -10.64
C THR A 72 8.60 -9.86 -10.95
N LYS A 73 8.23 -10.96 -11.62
CA LYS A 73 6.82 -11.24 -11.91
C LYS A 73 6.01 -11.47 -10.62
N ASN A 74 6.51 -12.33 -9.73
CA ASN A 74 5.82 -12.61 -8.46
C ASN A 74 5.65 -11.34 -7.62
N VAL A 75 6.68 -10.49 -7.55
CA VAL A 75 6.62 -9.18 -6.88
C VAL A 75 5.54 -8.30 -7.50
N ILE A 76 5.48 -8.19 -8.83
CA ILE A 76 4.46 -7.41 -9.53
C ILE A 76 3.06 -7.91 -9.20
N ASP A 77 2.80 -9.22 -9.30
CA ASP A 77 1.48 -9.80 -9.03
C ASP A 77 1.00 -9.49 -7.59
N HIS A 78 1.89 -9.57 -6.61
CA HIS A 78 1.57 -9.22 -5.21
C HIS A 78 1.33 -7.72 -5.02
N VAL A 79 2.12 -6.86 -5.67
CA VAL A 79 1.97 -5.40 -5.59
C VAL A 79 0.68 -4.94 -6.26
N GLU A 80 0.29 -5.51 -7.39
CA GLU A 80 -0.97 -5.19 -8.08
C GLU A 80 -2.20 -5.57 -7.24
N SER A 81 -2.14 -6.74 -6.62
CA SER A 81 -3.18 -7.18 -5.67
C SER A 81 -3.26 -6.24 -4.46
N LEU A 82 -2.11 -5.86 -3.89
CA LEU A 82 -2.05 -4.90 -2.78
C LEU A 82 -2.59 -3.53 -3.20
N ALA A 83 -2.22 -3.00 -4.37
CA ALA A 83 -2.67 -1.71 -4.87
C ALA A 83 -4.19 -1.65 -5.04
N THR A 84 -4.79 -2.72 -5.54
CA THR A 84 -6.24 -2.85 -5.72
C THR A 84 -6.95 -3.02 -4.40
N MET A 85 -6.45 -3.91 -3.54
CA MET A 85 -7.07 -4.18 -2.25
C MET A 85 -7.01 -2.94 -1.35
N LEU A 86 -5.87 -2.24 -1.32
CA LEU A 86 -5.67 -1.10 -0.46
C LEU A 86 -6.57 0.07 -0.88
N SER A 87 -6.71 0.38 -2.17
CA SER A 87 -7.62 1.44 -2.63
C SER A 87 -9.08 1.18 -2.19
N LEU A 88 -9.55 -0.06 -2.32
CA LEU A 88 -10.89 -0.46 -1.89
C LEU A 88 -11.07 -0.31 -0.38
N PHE A 89 -10.09 -0.72 0.43
CA PHE A 89 -10.16 -0.55 1.88
C PHE A 89 -10.14 0.91 2.31
N LEU A 90 -9.31 1.76 1.69
CA LEU A 90 -9.27 3.20 1.98
C LEU A 90 -10.65 3.84 1.76
N VAL A 91 -11.32 3.51 0.65
CA VAL A 91 -12.70 4.00 0.42
C VAL A 91 -13.66 3.44 1.46
N ALA A 92 -13.62 2.13 1.74
CA ALA A 92 -14.60 1.48 2.60
C ALA A 92 -14.53 1.89 4.08
N ILE A 93 -13.41 2.46 4.53
CA ILE A 93 -13.26 3.00 5.89
C ILE A 93 -13.43 4.52 5.95
N ASP A 94 -13.86 5.14 4.85
CA ASP A 94 -13.99 6.59 4.69
C ASP A 94 -12.66 7.33 4.96
N PHE A 95 -11.55 6.82 4.43
CA PHE A 95 -10.22 7.39 4.65
C PHE A 95 -10.11 8.82 4.10
N PHE A 96 -10.60 9.05 2.89
CA PHE A 96 -10.48 10.35 2.20
C PHE A 96 -11.29 11.44 2.90
N GLY A 97 -12.44 11.10 3.51
CA GLY A 97 -13.23 12.03 4.31
C GLY A 97 -12.57 12.46 5.63
N LYS A 98 -11.60 11.67 6.13
CA LYS A 98 -10.86 11.95 7.38
C LYS A 98 -9.61 12.79 7.20
N ARG A 99 -9.16 12.97 5.96
CA ARG A 99 -7.98 13.77 5.59
C ARG A 99 -8.41 15.13 5.10
N ASP A 100 -8.84 15.96 6.03
CA ASP A 100 -9.22 17.36 5.82
C ASP A 100 -8.01 18.27 5.50
N ASP A 101 -6.79 17.80 5.79
CA ASP A 101 -5.54 18.45 5.39
C ASP A 101 -5.19 18.31 3.88
N ILE A 102 -5.93 17.48 3.12
CA ILE A 102 -5.70 17.28 1.69
C ILE A 102 -6.93 17.71 0.89
N ASP A 103 -6.73 18.70 0.00
CA ASP A 103 -7.72 19.01 -1.04
C ASP A 103 -7.61 17.99 -2.17
N TRP A 104 -8.28 16.85 -2.01
CA TRP A 104 -8.27 15.75 -2.97
C TRP A 104 -8.72 16.12 -4.38
N LYS A 105 -9.50 17.21 -4.53
CA LYS A 105 -9.94 17.68 -5.84
C LYS A 105 -8.87 18.50 -6.57
N ARG A 106 -7.82 18.92 -5.86
CA ARG A 106 -6.68 19.68 -6.39
C ARG A 106 -5.38 18.89 -6.40
N GLU A 107 -5.31 17.77 -5.70
CA GLU A 107 -4.13 16.91 -5.70
C GLU A 107 -4.00 16.19 -7.05
N LEU A 108 -2.92 16.49 -7.79
CA LEU A 108 -2.73 16.02 -9.17
C LEU A 108 -2.83 14.49 -9.31
N ALA A 109 -2.37 13.76 -8.30
CA ALA A 109 -2.41 12.29 -8.29
C ALA A 109 -3.83 11.71 -8.19
N TYR A 110 -4.83 12.53 -7.84
CA TYR A 110 -6.21 12.14 -7.60
C TYR A 110 -7.22 12.76 -8.58
N ILE A 111 -6.84 13.80 -9.32
CA ILE A 111 -7.68 14.41 -10.36
C ILE A 111 -8.07 13.34 -11.40
N ASP A 112 -9.35 13.36 -11.79
CA ASP A 112 -9.96 12.46 -12.79
C ASP A 112 -9.85 10.95 -12.50
N LYS A 113 -9.48 10.56 -11.27
CA LYS A 113 -9.42 9.16 -10.83
C LYS A 113 -10.50 8.88 -9.80
N SER A 114 -11.12 7.71 -9.88
CA SER A 114 -11.96 7.23 -8.78
C SER A 114 -11.08 6.88 -7.59
N PHE A 115 -11.54 7.19 -6.38
CA PHE A 115 -10.83 6.78 -5.17
C PHE A 115 -10.67 5.26 -5.07
N SER A 116 -11.58 4.49 -5.67
CA SER A 116 -11.54 3.03 -5.72
C SER A 116 -10.61 2.46 -6.79
N ASP A 117 -10.10 3.27 -7.72
CA ASP A 117 -9.18 2.78 -8.75
C ASP A 117 -7.92 2.20 -8.08
N PRO A 118 -7.27 1.18 -8.66
CA PRO A 118 -6.00 0.69 -8.13
C PRO A 118 -4.98 1.83 -7.95
N LEU A 119 -4.18 1.72 -6.89
CA LEU A 119 -3.08 2.66 -6.67
C LEU A 119 -2.00 2.46 -7.75
N GLU A 120 -1.32 3.54 -8.13
CA GLU A 120 -0.12 3.40 -8.96
C GLU A 120 1.00 2.75 -8.14
N TYR A 121 1.97 2.14 -8.82
CA TYR A 121 3.17 1.63 -8.17
C TYR A 121 4.42 1.87 -9.01
N ALA A 122 5.56 2.00 -8.34
CA ALA A 122 6.86 2.19 -8.96
C ALA A 122 7.90 1.30 -8.28
N ILE A 123 8.62 0.50 -9.08
CA ILE A 123 9.72 -0.34 -8.60
C ILE A 123 10.99 0.50 -8.56
N MET A 124 11.57 0.62 -7.36
CA MET A 124 12.74 1.46 -7.10
C MET A 124 14.02 0.69 -7.37
N LYS A 125 14.81 1.17 -8.35
CA LYS A 125 16.07 0.53 -8.77
C LYS A 125 17.26 0.77 -7.83
N ASN A 126 17.13 1.68 -6.87
CA ASN A 126 18.23 2.13 -6.01
C ASN A 126 18.17 1.52 -4.59
N ALA A 127 17.45 0.41 -4.40
CA ALA A 127 17.46 -0.29 -3.12
C ALA A 127 18.86 -0.92 -2.91
N PRO A 128 19.43 -0.88 -1.68
CA PRO A 128 20.64 -1.63 -1.36
C PRO A 128 20.44 -3.11 -1.73
N GLN A 129 21.26 -3.62 -2.65
CA GLN A 129 21.20 -5.02 -3.07
C GLN A 129 21.76 -5.92 -1.97
N GLN A 130 21.01 -6.94 -1.62
CA GLN A 130 21.38 -7.91 -0.59
C GLN A 130 22.19 -9.06 -1.21
N ARG A 131 23.19 -9.58 -0.49
CA ARG A 131 23.90 -10.78 -0.92
C ARG A 131 22.95 -11.98 -0.89
N ALA A 132 23.07 -12.86 -1.89
CA ALA A 132 22.17 -14.00 -2.12
C ALA A 132 22.07 -15.00 -0.93
N ASP A 133 22.96 -14.90 0.05
CA ASP A 133 23.05 -15.75 1.25
C ASP A 133 22.38 -15.15 2.49
N SER A 134 21.92 -13.91 2.44
CA SER A 134 21.39 -13.20 3.60
C SER A 134 19.87 -13.33 3.64
N LYS A 135 19.31 -13.77 4.77
CA LYS A 135 17.86 -13.70 5.04
C LYS A 135 17.49 -12.28 5.47
N CYS A 136 16.46 -11.69 4.88
CA CYS A 136 15.84 -10.47 5.41
C CYS A 136 15.27 -10.80 6.79
N VAL A 137 15.95 -10.43 7.87
CA VAL A 137 15.40 -10.48 9.22
C VAL A 137 14.85 -9.09 9.51
N SER A 138 13.52 -8.99 9.59
CA SER A 138 12.82 -7.85 10.19
C SER A 138 12.89 -7.93 11.71
#